data_AF-A0A6A7LLK5-F1
#
_entry.id   AF-A0A6A7LLK5-F1
#
_cell.length_a   1.000
_cell.length_b   1.000
_cell.length_c   1.000
_cell.angle_alpha   90.00
_cell.angle_beta   90.00
_cell.angle_gamma   90.00
#
_symmetry.space_group_name_H-M   'P 1'
#
loop_
_entity.id
_entity.type
_entity.pdbx_description
1 polymer ?
#
loop_
_entity_poly.entity_id
_entity_poly.type
_entity_poly.pdbx_seq_one_letter_code
_entity_poly.pdbx_strand_id
1 'polypeptide(L)' 'MAKNWYKRTPDNFRFTSKFPKFMTHDKRLRNIDEDQLDHFFDSMSELKEKLLALLIHLLPSIPIVEG' A
#
# COMPACT_ATOMS: atom_id res chain seq x y z
N MET A 1 -13.58 4.32 -1.65
CA MET A 1 -13.25 5.20 -0.50
C MET A 1 -12.11 6.17 -0.82
N ALA A 2 -10.97 5.70 -1.34
CA ALA A 2 -9.83 6.54 -1.72
C ALA A 2 -10.19 7.71 -2.67
N LYS A 3 -11.05 7.48 -3.66
CA LYS A 3 -11.61 8.52 -4.54
C LYS A 3 -12.21 9.72 -3.79
N ASN A 4 -12.83 9.46 -2.63
CA ASN A 4 -13.41 10.52 -1.82
C ASN A 4 -12.32 11.33 -1.09
N TRP A 5 -11.24 10.69 -0.67
CA TRP A 5 -10.09 11.38 -0.08
C TRP A 5 -9.39 12.28 -1.09
N TYR A 6 -9.26 11.83 -2.34
CA TYR A 6 -8.74 12.65 -3.43
C TYR A 6 -9.50 13.97 -3.61
N LYS A 7 -10.85 13.90 -3.60
CA LYS A 7 -11.73 15.08 -3.74
C LYS A 7 -11.72 16.01 -2.54
N ARG A 8 -11.44 15.50 -1.34
CA ARG A 8 -11.54 16.24 -0.08
C ARG A 8 -10.23 16.86 0.39
N THR A 9 -9.12 16.58 -0.29
CA THR A 9 -7.81 17.09 0.06
C THR A 9 -7.33 18.14 -0.95
N PRO A 10 -6.56 19.16 -0.52
CA PRO A 10 -5.96 20.14 -1.43
C PRO A 10 -5.08 19.51 -2.52
N ASP A 11 -4.80 20.24 -3.58
CA ASP A 11 -4.03 19.73 -4.73
C ASP A 11 -2.56 19.45 -4.42
N ASN A 12 -1.99 20.18 -3.45
CA ASN A 12 -0.63 19.96 -2.95
C ASN A 12 -0.55 18.90 -1.84
N PHE A 13 -1.67 18.30 -1.45
CA PHE A 13 -1.67 17.22 -0.45
C PHE A 13 -1.13 15.92 -1.05
N ARG A 14 -0.40 15.14 -0.25
CA ARG A 14 0.18 13.87 -0.67
C ARG A 14 -0.12 12.78 0.35
N PHE A 15 -0.47 11.59 -0.15
CA PHE A 15 -0.71 10.39 0.62
C PHE A 15 0.43 9.40 0.45
N THR A 16 0.75 8.71 1.53
CA THR A 16 1.52 7.46 1.51
C THR A 16 0.59 6.34 1.96
N SER A 17 0.38 5.33 1.12
CA SER A 17 -0.48 4.21 1.47
C SER A 17 0.32 3.05 2.01
N LYS A 18 -0.07 2.53 3.18
CA LYS A 18 0.53 1.34 3.76
C LYS A 18 -0.11 0.09 3.18
N PHE A 19 0.71 -0.88 2.79
CA PHE A 19 0.23 -2.20 2.41
C PHE A 19 -0.62 -2.82 3.53
N PRO A 20 -1.67 -3.59 3.18
CA PRO A 20 -2.47 -4.30 4.16
C PRO A 20 -1.62 -5.16 5.10
N LYS A 21 -1.98 -5.18 6.38
CA LYS A 21 -1.29 -5.99 7.39
C LYS A 21 -1.25 -7.46 6.99
N PHE A 22 -2.35 -7.98 6.42
CA PHE A 22 -2.44 -9.36 5.96
C PHE A 22 -1.30 -9.74 5.00
N MET A 23 -1.00 -8.88 4.02
CA MET A 23 0.08 -9.11 3.05
C MET A 23 1.47 -9.05 3.69
N THR A 24 1.71 -8.04 4.52
CA THR A 24 3.03 -7.76 5.10
C THR A 24 3.36 -8.63 6.31
N HIS A 25 2.35 -9.02 7.10
CA HIS A 25 2.54 -9.69 8.38
C HIS A 25 2.12 -11.15 8.38
N ASP A 26 0.90 -11.43 7.93
CA ASP A 26 0.33 -12.78 8.03
C ASP A 26 0.93 -13.64 6.92
N LYS A 27 0.96 -13.11 5.69
CA LYS A 27 1.59 -13.73 4.52
C LYS A 27 3.09 -13.48 4.41
N ARG A 28 3.64 -12.49 5.13
CA ARG A 28 5.07 -12.12 5.09
C ARG A 28 5.62 -11.95 3.66
N LEU A 29 4.84 -11.32 2.77
CA LEU A 29 5.17 -11.12 1.36
C LEU A 29 5.34 -12.41 0.54
N ARG A 30 4.78 -13.54 1.00
CA ARG A 30 4.82 -14.82 0.30
C ARG A 30 3.42 -15.27 -0.09
N ASN A 31 3.29 -15.91 -1.26
CA ASN A 31 2.03 -16.48 -1.76
C ASN A 31 0.86 -15.47 -1.64
N ILE A 32 1.10 -14.24 -2.12
CA ILE A 32 0.08 -13.21 -2.28
C ILE A 32 -0.51 -13.41 -3.67
N ASP A 33 -1.83 -13.58 -3.72
CA ASP A 33 -2.55 -13.77 -4.97
C ASP A 33 -2.62 -12.45 -5.75
N GLU A 34 -2.55 -12.53 -7.08
CA GLU A 34 -2.60 -11.36 -7.97
C GLU A 34 -3.86 -10.53 -7.75
N ASP A 35 -5.03 -11.18 -7.65
CA ASP A 35 -6.31 -10.53 -7.35
C ASP A 35 -6.29 -9.67 -6.07
N GLN A 36 -5.53 -10.09 -5.05
CA GLN A 36 -5.41 -9.33 -3.80
C GLN A 36 -4.57 -8.07 -3.99
N LEU A 37 -3.49 -8.18 -4.77
CA LEU A 37 -2.63 -7.07 -5.14
C LEU A 37 -3.38 -6.07 -6.01
N ASP A 38 -4.09 -6.55 -7.03
CA ASP A 38 -4.90 -5.74 -7.94
C ASP A 38 -5.97 -4.97 -7.17
N HIS A 39 -6.68 -5.61 -6.26
CA HIS A 39 -7.68 -4.92 -5.44
C HIS A 39 -7.08 -3.76 -4.61
N PHE A 40 -5.86 -3.95 -4.09
CA PHE A 40 -5.15 -2.90 -3.38
C PHE A 40 -4.71 -1.78 -4.32
N PHE A 41 -4.13 -2.11 -5.47
CA PHE A 41 -3.66 -1.12 -6.44
C PHE A 41 -4.81 -0.34 -7.08
N ASP A 42 -5.91 -0.98 -7.43
CA ASP A 42 -7.14 -0.33 -7.91
C ASP A 42 -7.67 0.67 -6.89
N SER A 43 -7.66 0.29 -5.62
CA SER A 43 -8.09 1.20 -4.55
C SER A 43 -7.16 2.40 -4.40
N MET A 44 -5.85 2.23 -4.54
CA MET A 44 -4.87 3.30 -4.38
C MET A 44 -4.70 4.17 -5.63
N SER A 45 -4.95 3.63 -6.83
CA SER A 45 -4.87 4.37 -8.09
C SER A 45 -5.86 5.53 -8.17
N GLU A 46 -6.98 5.43 -7.44
CA GLU A 46 -7.96 6.51 -7.25
C GLU A 46 -7.39 7.79 -6.60
N LEU A 47 -6.22 7.72 -5.97
CA LEU A 47 -5.51 8.87 -5.41
C LEU A 47 -4.64 9.61 -6.44
N LYS A 48 -4.42 9.02 -7.63
CA LYS A 48 -3.74 9.65 -8.77
C LYS A 48 -2.43 10.35 -8.38
N GLU A 49 -2.24 11.60 -8.79
CA GLU A 49 -1.06 12.44 -8.49
C GLU A 49 -0.88 12.76 -7.00
N LYS A 50 -1.90 12.52 -6.18
CA LYS A 50 -1.81 12.66 -4.72
C LYS A 50 -1.22 11.43 -4.05
N LEU A 51 -1.05 10.30 -4.75
CA LEU A 51 -0.32 9.15 -4.23
C LEU A 51 1.18 9.34 -4.43
N LEU A 52 1.91 9.52 -3.33
CA LEU A 52 3.36 9.73 -3.36
C LEU A 52 4.14 8.42 -3.29
N ALA A 53 3.74 7.53 -2.39
CA ALA A 53 4.48 6.31 -2.12
C ALA A 53 3.57 5.19 -1.59
N LEU A 54 4.02 3.96 -1.80
CA LEU A 54 3.48 2.78 -1.14
C LEU A 54 4.48 2.30 -0.09
N LEU A 55 4.01 2.15 1.13
CA LEU A 55 4.81 1.78 2.28
C LEU A 55 4.64 0.29 2.59
N ILE A 56 5.74 -0.44 2.50
CA ILE A 56 5.88 -1.79 3.05
C ILE A 56 6.52 -1.66 4.43
N HIS A 57 5.78 -2.00 5.48
CA HIS A 57 6.30 -2.08 6.84
C HIS A 57 6.52 -3.55 7.19
N LEU A 58 7.78 -3.95 7.25
CA LEU A 58 8.21 -5.30 7.60
C LEU A 58 8.05 -5.56 9.11
N LEU A 59 7.84 -6.82 9.50
CA LEU A 59 7.89 -7.18 10.92
C LEU A 59 9.31 -7.05 11.47
N PRO A 60 9.45 -6.73 12.78
CA PRO A 60 10.73 -6.77 13.46
C PRO A 60 11.44 -8.13 13.42
N SER A 61 10.68 -9.22 13.24
CA SER A 61 11.21 -10.59 13.22
C SER A 61 11.67 -11.05 11.84
N ILE A 62 11.55 -10.21 10.79
CA ILE A 62 12.10 -10.54 9.48
C ILE A 62 13.62 -10.37 9.53
N PRO A 63 14.41 -11.44 9.35
CA PRO A 63 15.86 -11.33 9.36
C PRO A 63 16.31 -10.55 8.12
N ILE A 64 17.23 -9.61 8.32
CA ILE A 64 17.94 -8.95 7.22
C ILE A 64 19.07 -9.90 6.81
N VAL A 65 19.00 -10.38 5.58
CA VAL A 65 20.05 -11.20 4.97
C VAL A 65 20.67 -10.41 3.83
N GLU A 66 21.99 -10.47 3.71
CA GLU A 66 22.70 -9.93 2.55
C GLU A 66 22.40 -10.84 1.34
N GLY A 67 22.13 -10.22 0.19
CA GLY A 67 21.77 -10.91 -1.06
C GLY A 67 22.98 -11.28 -1.89
#